data_AF-A0A0N8GNU7-F1
#
_entry.id   AF-A0A0N8GNU7-F1
#
_cell.length_a   1.000
_cell.length_b   1.000
_cell.length_c   1.000
_cell.angle_alpha   90.00
_cell.angle_beta   90.00
_cell.angle_gamma   90.00
#
_symmetry.space_group_name_H-M   'P 1'
#
loop_
_entity.id
_entity.type
_entity.pdbx_description
1 polymer ?
#
loop_
_entity_poly.entity_id
_entity_poly.type
_entity_poly.pdbx_seq_one_letter_code
_entity_poly.pdbx_strand_id
1 'polypeptide(L)'
;MLLSAIWLAGASALTALMLYMLGAPEVAVIELSVGAGLVTVLFVFAINISGEELQLNHHSIPQTLVWAVLFIVVTLAGLLSLPALNTPFSGPDQATHLQTTLWEDRSLDMLLQILLIFAGVLGVLSLLSGQENKFPKGKDSK
;
A
#
# COMPACT_ATOMS: atom_id res chain seq x y z
N MET A 1 8.54 -13.96 -9.29
CA MET A 1 7.89 -12.86 -8.52
C MET A 1 6.47 -12.50 -9.00
N LEU A 2 6.18 -12.63 -10.30
CA LEU A 2 4.88 -12.27 -10.89
C LEU A 2 3.66 -13.02 -10.29
N LEU A 3 3.80 -14.32 -10.02
CA LEU A 3 2.72 -15.11 -9.42
C LEU A 3 2.26 -14.55 -8.06
N SER A 4 3.21 -14.10 -7.23
CA SER A 4 2.91 -13.46 -5.95
C SER A 4 2.16 -12.13 -6.12
N ALA A 5 2.51 -11.35 -7.16
CA ALA A 5 1.79 -10.11 -7.48
C ALA A 5 0.34 -10.38 -7.92
N ILE A 6 0.10 -11.45 -8.70
CA ILE A 6 -1.26 -11.86 -9.09
C ILE A 6 -2.08 -12.31 -7.86
N TRP A 7 -1.47 -13.08 -6.96
CA TRP A 7 -2.11 -13.46 -5.69
C TRP A 7 -2.44 -12.24 -4.82
N LEU A 8 -1.57 -11.22 -4.80
CA LEU A 8 -1.82 -9.97 -4.08
C LEU A 8 -3.01 -9.19 -4.69
N ALA A 9 -3.07 -9.06 -6.02
CA ALA A 9 -4.22 -8.46 -6.70
C ALA A 9 -5.52 -9.20 -6.38
N GLY A 10 -5.49 -10.54 -6.42
CA GLY A 10 -6.64 -11.37 -6.08
C GLY A 10 -7.10 -11.17 -4.64
N ALA A 11 -6.17 -11.14 -3.68
CA ALA A 11 -6.49 -10.89 -2.27
C ALA A 11 -7.06 -9.48 -2.06
N SER A 12 -6.50 -8.46 -2.71
CA SER A 12 -7.01 -7.08 -2.65
C SER A 12 -8.40 -6.96 -3.30
N ALA A 13 -8.65 -7.61 -4.44
CA ALA A 13 -9.96 -7.64 -5.07
C ALA A 13 -11.03 -8.34 -4.20
N LEU A 14 -10.65 -9.45 -3.53
CA LEU A 14 -11.53 -10.10 -2.55
C LEU A 14 -11.79 -9.20 -1.33
N THR A 15 -10.79 -8.44 -0.89
CA THR A 15 -10.94 -7.47 0.21
C THR A 15 -11.91 -6.36 -0.18
N ALA A 16 -11.78 -5.81 -1.39
CA ALA A 16 -12.73 -4.83 -1.93
C ALA A 16 -14.16 -5.40 -2.00
N LEU A 17 -14.31 -6.65 -2.43
CA LEU A 17 -15.61 -7.34 -2.44
C LEU A 17 -16.18 -7.46 -1.02
N MET A 18 -15.36 -7.85 -0.03
CA MET A 18 -15.81 -7.91 1.37
C MET A 18 -16.25 -6.54 1.89
N LEU A 19 -15.50 -5.48 1.60
CA LEU A 19 -15.87 -4.11 2.00
C LEU A 19 -17.20 -3.67 1.37
N TYR A 20 -17.44 -4.02 0.10
CA TYR A 20 -18.71 -3.75 -0.57
C TYR A 20 -19.87 -4.48 0.13
N MET A 21 -19.69 -5.77 0.44
CA MET A 21 -20.69 -6.57 1.14
C MET A 21 -20.95 -6.09 2.58
N LEU A 22 -19.97 -5.44 3.22
CA LEU A 22 -20.11 -4.84 4.55
C LEU A 22 -20.77 -3.44 4.51
N GLY A 23 -21.18 -2.96 3.33
CA GLY A 23 -21.87 -1.68 3.19
C GLY A 23 -20.94 -0.47 3.11
N ALA A 24 -19.67 -0.67 2.76
CA ALA A 24 -18.70 0.42 2.54
C ALA A 24 -18.31 0.55 1.05
N PRO A 25 -19.25 0.94 0.16
CA PRO A 25 -19.03 0.92 -1.28
C PRO A 25 -17.95 1.91 -1.74
N GLU A 26 -17.83 3.09 -1.13
CA GLU A 26 -16.82 4.08 -1.51
C GLU A 26 -15.41 3.55 -1.26
N VAL A 27 -15.18 2.93 -0.10
CA VAL A 27 -13.88 2.34 0.26
C VAL A 27 -13.58 1.12 -0.61
N ALA A 28 -14.60 0.31 -0.92
CA ALA A 28 -14.46 -0.84 -1.81
C ALA A 28 -13.96 -0.45 -3.21
N VAL A 29 -14.50 0.62 -3.80
CA VAL A 29 -14.05 1.12 -5.11
C VAL A 29 -12.62 1.65 -5.04
N ILE A 30 -12.24 2.32 -3.94
CA ILE A 30 -10.87 2.80 -3.73
C ILE A 30 -9.90 1.61 -3.64
N GLU A 31 -10.21 0.57 -2.86
CA GLU A 31 -9.34 -0.61 -2.72
C GLU A 31 -9.22 -1.38 -4.05
N LEU A 32 -10.33 -1.55 -4.78
CA LEU A 32 -10.32 -2.21 -6.08
C LEU A 32 -9.51 -1.42 -7.12
N SER A 33 -9.63 -0.09 -7.11
CA SER A 33 -8.91 0.80 -8.04
C SER A 33 -7.43 0.92 -7.70
N VAL A 34 -7.10 1.22 -6.44
CA VAL A 34 -5.73 1.54 -6.02
C VAL A 34 -4.95 0.28 -5.64
N GLY A 35 -5.50 -0.56 -4.76
CA GLY A 35 -4.84 -1.78 -4.29
C GLY A 35 -4.72 -2.83 -5.39
N ALA A 36 -5.85 -3.34 -5.87
CA ALA A 36 -5.88 -4.38 -6.88
C ALA A 36 -5.46 -3.86 -8.27
N GLY A 37 -5.78 -2.60 -8.59
CA GLY A 37 -5.43 -1.96 -9.86
C GLY A 37 -4.06 -1.30 -9.88
N LEU A 38 -3.96 -0.04 -9.46
CA LEU A 38 -2.77 0.82 -9.64
C LEU A 38 -1.50 0.22 -9.04
N VAL A 39 -1.50 -0.13 -7.76
CA VAL A 39 -0.30 -0.60 -7.05
C VAL A 39 0.17 -1.92 -7.64
N THR A 40 -0.75 -2.83 -7.94
CA THR A 40 -0.38 -4.13 -8.50
C THR A 40 0.14 -4.01 -9.93
N VAL A 41 -0.43 -3.15 -10.78
CA VAL A 41 0.11 -2.89 -12.13
C VAL A 41 1.51 -2.29 -12.06
N LEU A 42 1.75 -1.33 -11.15
CA LEU A 42 3.08 -0.76 -10.93
C LEU A 42 4.08 -1.83 -10.46
N PHE A 43 3.68 -2.76 -9.59
CA PHE A 43 4.54 -3.88 -9.20
C PHE A 43 4.84 -4.81 -10.37
N VAL A 44 3.85 -5.19 -11.18
CA VAL A 44 4.05 -6.03 -12.36
C VAL A 44 5.02 -5.36 -13.34
N PHE A 45 4.84 -4.06 -13.58
CA PHE A 45 5.72 -3.26 -14.44
C PHE A 45 7.15 -3.20 -13.90
N ALA A 46 7.32 -2.92 -12.60
CA ALA A 46 8.63 -2.88 -11.96
C ALA A 46 9.35 -4.24 -11.99
N ILE A 47 8.62 -5.34 -11.74
CA ILE A 47 9.15 -6.71 -11.83
C ILE A 47 9.60 -7.00 -13.27
N ASN A 48 8.80 -6.60 -14.26
CA ASN A 48 9.12 -6.82 -15.68
C ASN A 48 10.34 -6.01 -16.14
N ILE A 49 10.51 -4.78 -15.65
CA ILE A 49 11.68 -3.94 -15.99
C ILE A 49 12.97 -4.42 -15.31
N SER A 50 12.88 -4.88 -14.07
CA SER A 50 14.08 -5.15 -13.26
C SER A 50 14.86 -6.39 -13.71
N GLY A 51 14.25 -7.31 -14.47
CA GLY A 51 14.87 -8.57 -14.87
C GLY A 51 15.04 -9.53 -13.68
N GLU A 52 14.93 -10.84 -13.92
CA GLU A 52 14.84 -11.87 -12.86
C GLU A 52 16.20 -12.36 -12.33
N GLU A 53 17.16 -11.44 -12.14
CA GLU A 53 18.53 -11.74 -11.67
C GLU A 53 18.82 -11.02 -10.35
N LEU A 54 17.97 -11.22 -9.34
CA LEU A 54 18.31 -10.89 -7.97
C LEU A 54 18.97 -12.12 -7.36
N GLN A 55 20.31 -12.13 -7.33
CA GLN A 55 21.03 -13.05 -6.45
C GLN A 55 20.58 -12.76 -5.02
N LEU A 56 19.67 -13.61 -4.52
CA LEU A 56 19.20 -13.55 -3.14
C LEU A 56 20.39 -13.93 -2.26
N ASN A 57 21.19 -12.93 -1.89
CA ASN A 57 22.11 -13.03 -0.77
C ASN A 57 21.24 -13.40 0.43
N HIS A 58 21.32 -14.67 0.83
CA HIS A 58 20.46 -15.26 1.83
C HIS A 58 20.87 -14.71 3.19
N HIS A 59 20.38 -13.52 3.52
CA HIS A 59 20.44 -12.99 4.87
C HIS A 59 19.38 -13.74 5.69
N SER A 60 19.80 -14.81 6.37
CA SER A 60 18.91 -15.67 7.14
C SER A 60 18.43 -14.94 8.40
N ILE A 61 17.28 -14.29 8.32
CA ILE A 61 16.51 -13.98 9.52
C ILE A 61 16.12 -15.32 10.15
N PRO A 62 16.41 -15.57 11.44
CA PRO A 62 16.09 -16.85 12.06
C PRO A 62 14.59 -17.09 11.99
N GLN A 63 14.19 -18.26 11.48
CA GLN A 63 12.78 -18.60 11.26
C GLN A 63 11.94 -18.47 12.54
N THR A 64 12.52 -18.77 13.70
CA THR A 64 11.87 -18.58 15.01
C THR A 64 11.45 -17.13 15.26
N LEU A 65 12.26 -16.16 14.83
CA LEU A 65 11.96 -14.74 15.01
C LEU A 65 10.79 -14.31 14.11
N VAL A 66 10.74 -14.79 12.86
CA VAL A 66 9.62 -14.52 11.95
C VAL A 66 8.31 -15.03 12.53
N TRP A 67 8.30 -16.27 13.03
CA TRP A 67 7.12 -16.85 13.66
C TRP A 67 6.76 -16.15 14.97
N ALA A 68 7.74 -15.81 15.80
CA ALA A 68 7.50 -15.08 17.04
C ALA A 68 6.87 -13.71 16.77
N VAL A 69 7.40 -12.94 15.82
CA VAL A 69 6.83 -11.64 15.42
C VAL A 69 5.43 -11.79 14.86
N LEU A 70 5.20 -12.78 13.98
CA LEU A 70 3.88 -13.05 13.42
C LEU A 70 2.85 -13.35 14.52
N PHE A 71 3.17 -14.25 15.44
CA PHE A 71 2.30 -14.56 16.58
C PHE A 71 2.04 -13.34 17.45
N ILE A 72 3.07 -12.55 17.77
CA ILE A 72 2.91 -11.33 18.57
C ILE A 72 1.96 -10.36 17.89
N VAL A 73 2.13 -10.10 16.59
CA VAL A 73 1.26 -9.18 15.82
C VAL A 73 -0.18 -9.69 15.78
N VAL A 74 -0.40 -10.97 15.47
CA VAL A 74 -1.73 -11.56 15.40
C VAL A 74 -2.40 -11.58 16.77
N THR A 75 -1.68 -11.97 17.83
CA THR A 75 -2.21 -11.97 19.20
C THR A 75 -2.53 -10.56 19.68
N LEU A 76 -1.66 -9.58 19.43
CA LEU A 76 -1.90 -8.20 19.82
C LEU A 76 -3.09 -7.60 19.07
N ALA A 77 -3.17 -7.81 17.74
CA ALA A 77 -4.31 -7.38 16.94
C ALA A 77 -5.61 -8.01 17.47
N GLY A 78 -5.62 -9.32 17.71
CA GLY A 78 -6.77 -10.01 18.28
C GLY A 78 -7.18 -9.47 19.65
N LEU A 79 -6.23 -9.26 20.56
CA LEU A 79 -6.47 -8.75 21.90
C LEU A 79 -7.03 -7.33 21.91
N LEU A 80 -6.57 -6.47 20.99
CA LEU A 80 -7.07 -5.12 20.82
C LEU A 80 -8.44 -5.07 20.12
N SER A 81 -8.75 -6.03 19.23
CA SER A 81 -10.04 -6.12 18.54
C SER A 81 -11.13 -6.85 19.34
N LEU A 82 -10.78 -7.73 20.27
CA LEU A 82 -11.72 -8.51 21.11
C LEU A 82 -12.78 -7.65 21.83
N PRO A 83 -12.45 -6.51 22.47
CA PRO A 83 -13.43 -5.64 23.09
C PRO A 83 -14.46 -5.07 22.09
N ALA A 84 -14.07 -4.84 20.84
CA ALA A 84 -14.96 -4.31 19.81
C ALA A 84 -16.07 -5.31 19.44
N LEU A 85 -15.84 -6.62 19.60
CA LEU A 85 -16.85 -7.65 19.34
C LEU A 85 -18.04 -7.59 20.32
N ASN A 86 -17.84 -6.99 21.50
CA ASN A 86 -18.90 -6.80 22.49
C ASN A 86 -19.70 -5.50 22.27
N THR A 87 -19.35 -4.70 21.27
CA THR A 87 -20.12 -3.49 20.93
C THR A 87 -21.31 -3.86 20.05
N PRO A 88 -22.54 -3.42 20.37
CA PRO A 88 -23.70 -3.69 19.53
C PRO A 88 -23.46 -3.07 18.15
N PHE A 89 -23.60 -3.90 17.10
CA PHE A 89 -23.46 -3.46 15.72
C PHE A 89 -24.49 -2.36 15.44
N SER A 90 -24.02 -1.14 15.22
CA SER A 90 -24.86 -0.05 14.77
C SER A 90 -25.10 -0.24 13.29
N GLY A 91 -26.36 -0.50 12.90
CA GLY A 91 -26.72 -0.79 11.51
C GLY A 91 -26.34 0.32 10.52
N PRO A 92 -26.43 0.04 9.21
CA PRO A 92 -26.01 0.97 8.15
C PRO A 92 -26.71 2.35 8.18
N ASP A 93 -27.87 2.45 8.82
CA ASP A 93 -28.59 3.74 9.00
C ASP A 93 -27.87 4.72 9.93
N GLN A 94 -26.87 4.27 10.71
CA GLN A 94 -26.04 5.11 11.56
C GLN A 94 -24.64 5.37 10.97
N ALA A 95 -24.35 4.85 9.79
CA ALA A 95 -23.07 5.12 9.14
C ALA A 95 -23.03 6.61 8.73
N THR A 96 -22.16 7.39 9.38
CA THR A 96 -21.88 8.75 8.93
C THR A 96 -21.33 8.69 7.51
N HIS A 97 -21.87 9.54 6.65
CA HIS A 97 -21.43 9.61 5.26
C HIS A 97 -19.92 9.88 5.21
N LEU A 98 -19.19 9.14 4.37
CA LEU A 98 -17.73 9.17 4.32
C LEU A 98 -17.21 10.62 4.17
N GLN A 99 -17.88 11.41 3.32
CA GLN A 99 -17.54 12.80 3.06
C GLN A 99 -17.54 13.68 4.34
N THR A 100 -18.54 13.52 5.21
CA THR A 100 -18.61 14.34 6.43
C THR A 100 -17.49 13.95 7.39
N THR A 101 -17.24 12.66 7.53
CA THR A 101 -16.15 12.15 8.38
C THR A 101 -14.79 12.66 7.90
N LEU A 102 -14.51 12.61 6.60
CA LEU A 102 -13.23 13.05 6.04
C LEU A 102 -13.04 14.56 6.10
N TRP A 103 -14.09 15.34 5.84
CA TRP A 103 -13.97 16.78 5.63
C TRP A 103 -14.35 17.63 6.83
N GLU A 104 -15.05 17.06 7.81
CA GLU A 104 -15.39 17.73 9.06
C GLU A 104 -14.50 17.17 10.19
N ASP A 105 -14.65 15.88 10.51
CA ASP A 105 -13.96 15.28 11.67
C ASP A 105 -12.46 15.06 11.44
N ARG A 106 -12.05 14.80 10.19
CA ARG A 106 -10.68 14.37 9.81
C ARG A 106 -10.03 15.26 8.74
N SER A 107 -10.48 16.50 8.61
CA SER A 107 -10.00 17.43 7.57
C SER A 107 -8.49 17.66 7.61
N LEU A 108 -7.92 17.79 8.81
CA LEU A 108 -6.47 17.95 8.99
C LEU A 108 -5.69 16.73 8.48
N ASP A 109 -6.12 15.53 8.87
CA ASP A 109 -5.50 14.27 8.45
C ASP A 109 -5.53 14.15 6.91
N MET A 110 -6.66 14.56 6.28
CA MET A 110 -6.80 14.58 4.82
C MET A 110 -5.84 15.56 4.14
N LEU A 111 -5.71 16.79 4.64
CA LEU A 111 -4.76 17.76 4.09
C LEU A 111 -3.31 17.27 4.19
N LEU A 112 -2.95 16.65 5.33
CA LEU A 112 -1.63 16.06 5.50
C LEU A 112 -1.41 14.88 4.54
N GLN A 113 -2.42 14.03 4.33
CA GLN A 113 -2.34 12.93 3.39
C GLN A 113 -2.15 13.43 1.94
N ILE A 114 -2.86 14.48 1.54
CA ILE A 114 -2.66 15.11 0.22
C ILE A 114 -1.22 15.64 0.09
N LEU A 115 -0.70 16.32 1.11
CA LEU A 115 0.68 16.81 1.13
C LEU A 115 1.69 15.66 0.99
N LEU A 116 1.47 14.54 1.68
CA LEU A 116 2.33 13.36 1.59
C LEU A 116 2.30 12.71 0.21
N ILE A 117 1.15 12.69 -0.47
CA ILE A 117 1.06 12.21 -1.86
C ILE A 117 1.92 13.07 -2.78
N PHE A 118 1.84 14.41 -2.65
CA PHE A 118 2.71 15.31 -3.43
C PHE A 118 4.19 15.09 -3.12
N ALA A 119 4.54 14.97 -1.83
CA ALA A 119 5.91 14.68 -1.43
C ALA A 119 6.42 13.36 -2.01
N GLY A 120 5.58 12.31 -2.04
CA GLY A 120 5.88 11.03 -2.67
C GLY A 120 6.14 11.16 -4.16
N VAL A 121 5.26 11.85 -4.89
CA VAL A 121 5.43 12.09 -6.35
C VAL A 121 6.71 12.88 -6.63
N LEU A 122 6.95 13.98 -5.90
CA LEU A 122 8.18 14.78 -6.04
C LEU A 122 9.43 13.97 -5.69
N GLY A 123 9.36 13.10 -4.69
CA GLY A 123 10.43 12.18 -4.33
C GLY A 123 10.79 11.24 -5.48
N VAL A 124 9.78 10.60 -6.10
CA VAL A 124 10.00 9.73 -7.26
C VAL A 124 10.58 10.51 -8.44
N LEU A 125 10.03 11.69 -8.76
CA LEU A 125 10.57 12.54 -9.84
C LEU A 125 12.02 12.96 -9.59
N SER A 126 12.37 13.29 -8.34
CA SER A 126 13.73 13.62 -7.94
C SER A 126 14.68 12.44 -8.17
N LEU A 127 14.28 11.22 -7.78
CA LEU A 127 15.06 10.00 -8.01
C LEU A 127 15.28 9.72 -9.50
N LEU A 128 14.26 9.96 -10.34
CA LEU A 128 14.37 9.77 -11.79
C LEU A 128 15.20 10.86 -12.47
N SER A 129 15.16 12.10 -11.98
CA SER A 129 15.91 13.23 -12.55
C SER A 129 17.43 13.14 -12.36
N GLY A 130 17.91 12.36 -11.39
CA GLY A 130 19.33 12.25 -11.04
C GLY A 130 20.21 11.49 -12.06
N GLN A 131 19.66 11.02 -13.18
CA GLN A 131 20.39 10.21 -14.17
C GLN A 131 20.79 10.98 -15.44
N GLU A 132 20.28 12.18 -15.67
CA GLU A 132 20.74 13.06 -16.75
C GLU A 132 21.85 13.99 -16.22
N ASN A 133 23.13 13.64 -16.45
CA ASN A 133 24.29 14.54 -16.66
C ASN A 133 25.61 13.93 -16.18
N LYS A 134 26.17 12.98 -16.94
CA LYS A 134 27.62 12.67 -16.92
C LYS A 134 28.17 12.41 -18.33
N PHE A 135 28.05 13.38 -19.23
CA PHE A 135 28.93 13.43 -20.40
C PHE A 135 30.03 14.48 -20.15
N PRO A 136 31.30 14.08 -19.93
CA PRO A 136 32.38 15.04 -19.90
C PRO A 136 32.58 15.62 -21.30
N LYS A 137 32.29 16.92 -21.42
CA LYS A 137 32.59 17.76 -22.58
C LYS A 137 34.12 17.88 -22.71
N GLY A 138 34.65 17.34 -23.80
CA GLY A 138 35.89 17.79 -24.44
C GLY A 138 37.21 17.60 -23.67
N LYS A 139 38.13 16.84 -24.28
CA LYS A 139 39.54 17.23 -24.25
C LYS A 139 40.02 17.28 -25.70
N ASP A 140 40.02 18.50 -26.24
CA ASP A 140 40.72 18.84 -27.46
C ASP A 140 42.19 18.45 -27.30
N SER A 141 42.66 17.51 -28.14
CA SER A 141 44.09 17.24 -28.30
C SER A 141 44.58 18.10 -29.47
N LYS A 142 45.33 19.16 -29.14
CA LYS A 142 46.33 19.73 -30.05
C LYS A 142 47.65 18.99 -29.87
#